data_AF-A0A429ALL2-F1
#
_entry.id   AF-A0A429ALL2-F1
#
_cell.length_a   1.000
_cell.length_b   1.000
_cell.length_c   1.000
_cell.angle_alpha   90.00
_cell.angle_beta   90.00
_cell.angle_gamma   90.00
#
_symmetry.space_group_name_H-M   'P 1'
#
loop_
_entity.id
_entity.type
_entity.pdbx_description
1 polymer ?
#
loop_
_entity_poly.entity_id
_entity_poly.type
_entity_poly.pdbx_seq_one_letter_code
_entity_poly.pdbx_strand_id
1 'polypeptide(L)'
;MAGCSSGESADQAAGSATQPAASASSAESARLRAALLPVPKGMRIAYGPELGAYGSLKSTQQGLEAMRQAKLERPECAGAAQLDATEPEVARAPAAVIAFSAARGSITQAVMSMPSASLPAPLPPQCSLYKATVGGSEVTYRTQTLTMPTKGQESRAYLTTASGGDKHAQIGTVIMRREHLIMSMLVVGEKVKPAGMFELARLADQNLARVTR
;
A
#
# COMPACT_ATOMS: atom_id res chain seq x y z
N MET A 1 27.52 60.45 -18.73
CA MET A 1 28.73 59.78 -18.19
C MET A 1 28.34 59.05 -16.91
N ALA A 2 29.02 57.95 -16.56
CA ALA A 2 28.52 56.91 -15.65
C ALA A 2 29.19 56.89 -14.25
N GLY A 3 28.69 56.01 -13.36
CA GLY A 3 29.30 55.60 -12.07
C GLY A 3 28.40 55.90 -10.85
N CYS A 4 27.74 54.92 -10.20
CA CYS A 4 28.24 54.05 -9.11
C CYS A 4 28.62 54.84 -7.83
N SER A 5 28.32 54.46 -6.58
CA SER A 5 27.66 53.30 -5.92
C SER A 5 27.19 53.79 -4.51
N SER A 6 26.37 53.15 -3.67
CA SER A 6 25.84 51.76 -3.53
C SER A 6 24.36 51.83 -3.03
N GLY A 7 23.71 50.92 -2.28
CA GLY A 7 24.05 49.63 -1.65
C GLY A 7 23.25 49.37 -0.36
N GLU A 8 21.93 49.15 -0.45
CA GLU A 8 21.08 48.83 0.71
C GLU A 8 20.70 47.35 0.76
N SER A 9 20.98 46.71 1.90
CA SER A 9 20.54 45.35 2.22
C SER A 9 19.06 45.35 2.58
N ALA A 10 18.25 44.62 1.81
CA ALA A 10 16.88 44.29 2.20
C ALA A 10 16.77 42.79 2.49
N ASP A 11 16.43 42.46 3.73
CA ASP A 11 16.02 41.11 4.12
C ASP A 11 14.87 40.62 3.23
N GLN A 12 15.14 39.58 2.43
CA GLN A 12 14.09 38.67 1.99
C GLN A 12 14.31 37.33 2.67
N ALA A 13 13.62 37.19 3.81
CA ALA A 13 13.40 35.90 4.45
C ALA A 13 12.90 34.91 3.39
N ALA A 14 13.68 33.85 3.16
CA ALA A 14 13.32 32.79 2.25
C ALA A 14 12.07 32.08 2.79
N GLY A 15 10.90 32.52 2.32
CA GLY A 15 9.65 31.84 2.60
C GLY A 15 9.76 30.41 2.10
N SER A 16 9.77 29.44 3.02
CA SER A 16 9.77 28.03 2.71
C SER A 16 8.54 27.72 1.85
N ALA A 17 8.76 27.66 0.53
CA ALA A 17 7.72 27.32 -0.41
C ALA A 17 7.28 25.88 -0.13
N THR A 18 6.18 25.73 0.59
CA THR A 18 5.45 24.46 0.72
C THR A 18 5.13 24.00 -0.69
N GLN A 19 5.90 23.04 -1.20
CA GLN A 19 5.62 22.43 -2.50
C GLN A 19 4.17 21.91 -2.46
N PRO A 20 3.32 22.32 -3.41
CA PRO A 20 2.00 21.71 -3.55
C PRO A 20 2.19 20.20 -3.71
N ALA A 21 1.42 19.40 -2.96
CA ALA A 21 1.40 17.96 -3.17
C ALA A 21 1.04 17.72 -4.64
N ALA A 22 1.98 17.16 -5.40
CA ALA A 22 1.89 17.09 -6.85
C ALA A 22 0.62 16.33 -7.25
N SER A 23 -0.36 17.04 -7.80
CA SER A 23 -1.51 16.41 -8.43
C SER A 23 -1.00 15.60 -9.61
N ALA A 24 -1.10 14.27 -9.50
CA ALA A 24 -0.61 13.32 -10.49
C ALA A 24 -1.02 13.75 -11.90
N SER A 25 -0.07 13.79 -12.84
CA SER A 25 -0.39 14.19 -14.21
C SER A 25 -1.45 13.26 -14.82
N SER A 26 -2.20 13.72 -15.82
CA SER A 26 -3.18 12.86 -16.51
C SER A 26 -2.54 11.60 -17.10
N ALA A 27 -1.30 11.72 -17.59
CA ALA A 27 -0.49 10.62 -18.09
C ALA A 27 -0.06 9.65 -16.98
N GLU A 28 0.41 10.15 -15.83
CA GLU A 28 0.77 9.32 -14.66
C GLU A 28 -0.47 8.59 -14.10
N SER A 29 -1.59 9.31 -13.96
CA SER A 29 -2.89 8.74 -13.58
C SER A 29 -3.35 7.63 -14.53
N ALA A 30 -3.11 7.77 -15.83
CA ALA A 30 -3.39 6.73 -16.82
C ALA A 30 -2.43 5.52 -16.69
N ARG A 31 -1.13 5.75 -16.45
CA ARG A 31 -0.14 4.69 -16.20
C ARG A 31 -0.46 3.89 -14.93
N LEU A 32 -0.75 4.58 -13.82
CA LEU A 32 -1.13 3.96 -12.55
C LEU A 32 -2.42 3.13 -12.68
N ARG A 33 -3.45 3.65 -13.37
CA ARG A 33 -4.66 2.86 -13.69
C ARG A 33 -4.33 1.64 -14.55
N ALA A 34 -3.43 1.76 -15.52
CA ALA A 34 -3.02 0.66 -16.40
C ALA A 34 -2.14 -0.39 -15.71
N ALA A 35 -1.54 -0.08 -14.55
CA ALA A 35 -0.78 -1.01 -13.72
C ALA A 35 -1.67 -1.95 -12.88
N LEU A 36 -2.94 -1.58 -12.66
CA LEU A 36 -3.88 -2.37 -11.88
C LEU A 36 -4.20 -3.72 -12.54
N LEU A 37 -4.55 -4.70 -11.71
CA LEU A 37 -5.02 -6.01 -12.14
C LEU A 37 -6.35 -5.89 -12.89
N PRO A 38 -6.59 -6.72 -13.93
CA PRO A 38 -7.93 -6.93 -14.47
C PRO A 38 -8.80 -7.68 -13.44
N VAL A 39 -10.12 -7.63 -13.60
CA VAL A 39 -11.06 -8.33 -12.72
C VAL A 39 -10.76 -9.84 -12.67
N PRO A 40 -10.41 -10.41 -11.50
CA PRO A 40 -10.10 -11.84 -11.40
C PRO A 40 -11.32 -12.73 -11.70
N LYS A 41 -11.10 -13.90 -12.31
CA LYS A 41 -12.18 -14.83 -12.68
C LYS A 41 -13.03 -15.22 -11.46
N GLY A 42 -14.34 -14.98 -11.56
CA GLY A 42 -15.31 -15.25 -10.50
C GLY A 42 -15.33 -14.21 -9.37
N MET A 43 -14.73 -13.04 -9.57
CA MET A 43 -14.90 -11.86 -8.72
C MET A 43 -15.59 -10.74 -9.49
N ARG A 44 -16.14 -9.77 -8.75
CA ARG A 44 -16.62 -8.48 -9.27
C ARG A 44 -15.81 -7.35 -8.65
N ILE A 45 -15.80 -6.17 -9.28
CA ILE A 45 -15.27 -4.96 -8.64
C ILE A 45 -16.11 -4.69 -7.38
N ALA A 46 -15.43 -4.43 -6.27
CA ALA A 46 -16.01 -4.01 -5.00
C ALA A 46 -16.01 -2.48 -4.90
N TYR A 47 -14.89 -1.85 -5.26
CA TYR A 47 -14.74 -0.40 -5.42
C TYR A 47 -13.51 -0.09 -6.30
N GLY A 48 -13.40 1.17 -6.72
CA GLY A 48 -12.31 1.67 -7.57
C GLY A 48 -12.54 1.43 -9.07
N PRO A 49 -11.55 1.77 -9.93
CA PRO A 49 -10.23 2.28 -9.56
C PRO A 49 -10.27 3.72 -9.03
N GLU A 50 -9.83 3.90 -7.79
CA GLU A 50 -9.56 5.22 -7.20
C GLU A 50 -8.17 5.71 -7.66
N LEU A 51 -7.99 7.02 -7.79
CA LEU A 51 -6.75 7.68 -8.20
C LEU A 51 -6.53 8.96 -7.40
N GLY A 52 -5.28 9.28 -7.08
CA GLY A 52 -4.91 10.47 -6.31
C GLY A 52 -3.71 10.19 -5.40
N ALA A 53 -3.46 11.04 -4.40
CA ALA A 53 -2.46 10.74 -3.37
C ALA A 53 -2.94 9.58 -2.49
N TYR A 54 -2.12 8.54 -2.28
CA TYR A 54 -2.53 7.28 -1.63
C TYR A 54 -3.26 7.47 -0.30
N GLY A 55 -2.75 8.38 0.56
CA GLY A 55 -3.34 8.70 1.86
C GLY A 55 -4.69 9.41 1.76
N SER A 56 -4.99 10.10 0.66
CA SER A 56 -6.29 10.77 0.44
C SER A 56 -7.38 9.86 -0.13
N LEU A 57 -7.03 8.66 -0.60
CA LEU A 57 -8.00 7.73 -1.21
C LEU A 57 -9.00 7.25 -0.16
N LYS A 58 -10.26 7.12 -0.56
CA LYS A 58 -11.36 6.77 0.33
C LYS A 58 -11.13 5.39 0.94
N SER A 59 -10.68 4.43 0.11
CA SER A 59 -10.31 3.10 0.55
C SER A 59 -9.21 3.08 1.62
N THR A 60 -8.19 3.94 1.46
CA THR A 60 -7.06 4.04 2.39
C THR A 60 -7.51 4.66 3.72
N GLN A 61 -8.31 5.73 3.67
CA GLN A 61 -8.88 6.34 4.87
C GLN A 61 -9.82 5.38 5.63
N GLN A 62 -10.62 4.58 4.91
CA GLN A 62 -11.46 3.54 5.53
C GLN A 62 -10.61 2.44 6.21
N GLY A 63 -9.50 2.03 5.60
CA GLY A 63 -8.56 1.07 6.20
C GLY A 63 -7.88 1.62 7.45
N LEU A 64 -7.38 2.86 7.40
CA LEU A 64 -6.79 3.56 8.54
C LEU A 64 -7.79 3.72 9.69
N GLU A 65 -9.03 4.09 9.40
CA GLU A 65 -10.07 4.25 10.42
C GLU A 65 -10.44 2.91 11.08
N ALA A 66 -10.56 1.82 10.30
CA ALA A 66 -10.75 0.49 10.85
C ALA A 66 -9.58 0.04 11.75
N MET A 67 -8.35 0.44 11.42
CA MET A 67 -7.17 0.20 12.28
C MET A 67 -7.20 1.02 13.57
N ARG A 68 -7.61 2.29 13.55
CA ARG A 68 -7.75 3.13 14.76
C ARG A 68 -8.80 2.58 15.74
N GLN A 69 -9.83 1.92 15.23
CA GLN A 69 -10.89 1.30 16.03
C GLN A 69 -10.46 -0.03 16.68
N ALA A 70 -9.37 -0.64 16.22
CA ALA A 70 -8.75 -1.79 16.86
C ALA A 70 -7.82 -1.35 18.00
N LYS A 71 -7.95 -1.96 19.17
CA LYS A 71 -6.99 -1.77 20.27
C LYS A 71 -5.93 -2.87 20.19
N LEU A 72 -4.81 -2.61 19.54
CA LEU A 72 -3.69 -3.55 19.48
C LEU A 72 -2.93 -3.57 20.82
N GLU A 73 -2.54 -4.76 21.29
CA GLU A 73 -1.54 -4.87 22.36
C GLU A 73 -0.17 -4.32 21.92
N ARG A 74 0.08 -4.36 20.61
CA ARG A 74 1.29 -3.91 19.92
C ARG A 74 0.94 -2.91 18.82
N PRO A 75 0.71 -1.62 19.13
CA PRO A 75 0.44 -0.60 18.12
C PRO A 75 1.54 -0.51 17.05
N GLU A 76 2.79 -0.80 17.40
CA GLU A 76 3.94 -0.87 16.49
C GLU A 76 3.84 -1.98 15.43
N CYS A 77 2.91 -2.93 15.60
CA CYS A 77 2.62 -4.00 14.65
C CYS A 77 1.39 -3.71 13.77
N ALA A 78 0.72 -2.57 13.96
CA ALA A 78 -0.38 -2.14 13.11
C ALA A 78 0.12 -1.91 11.68
N GLY A 79 -0.46 -2.62 10.70
CA GLY A 79 0.00 -2.50 9.30
C GLY A 79 1.39 -3.09 9.03
N ALA A 80 2.00 -3.80 9.98
CA ALA A 80 3.26 -4.51 9.75
C ALA A 80 3.11 -5.46 8.54
N ALA A 81 4.12 -5.45 7.67
CA ALA A 81 4.08 -6.12 6.35
C ALA A 81 3.02 -5.58 5.36
N GLN A 82 2.57 -4.32 5.50
CA GLN A 82 1.74 -3.58 4.53
C GLN A 82 2.41 -2.23 4.15
N LEU A 83 1.71 -1.39 3.40
CA LEU A 83 2.12 0.00 3.12
C LEU A 83 1.58 0.92 4.20
N ASP A 84 2.45 1.65 4.88
CA ASP A 84 2.05 2.59 5.92
C ASP A 84 1.60 3.93 5.32
N ALA A 85 0.29 4.18 5.30
CA ALA A 85 -0.30 5.42 4.83
C ALA A 85 -0.17 6.59 5.84
N THR A 86 0.44 6.38 7.02
CA THR A 86 0.79 7.44 7.97
C THR A 86 2.14 8.08 7.66
N GLU A 87 3.03 7.35 6.96
CA GLU A 87 4.32 7.88 6.49
C GLU A 87 4.10 8.99 5.43
N PRO A 88 4.60 10.23 5.61
CA PRO A 88 4.26 11.36 4.74
C PRO A 88 4.64 11.18 3.26
N GLU A 89 5.69 10.41 2.95
CA GLU A 89 6.07 10.11 1.57
C GLU A 89 5.08 9.15 0.91
N VAL A 90 4.70 8.08 1.62
CA VAL A 90 3.72 7.09 1.16
C VAL A 90 2.34 7.73 1.05
N ALA A 91 1.93 8.53 2.03
CA ALA A 91 0.63 9.23 2.03
C ALA A 91 0.44 10.19 0.84
N ARG A 92 1.51 10.85 0.40
CA ARG A 92 1.49 11.82 -0.71
C ARG A 92 1.77 11.21 -2.09
N ALA A 93 2.24 9.96 -2.15
CA ALA A 93 2.58 9.29 -3.40
C ALA A 93 1.36 9.20 -4.34
N PRO A 94 1.49 9.59 -5.64
CA PRO A 94 0.49 9.30 -6.66
C PRO A 94 0.17 7.81 -6.73
N ALA A 95 -1.10 7.45 -6.62
CA ALA A 95 -1.52 6.07 -6.49
C ALA A 95 -2.81 5.73 -7.24
N ALA A 96 -2.97 4.45 -7.52
CA ALA A 96 -4.21 3.82 -7.94
C ALA A 96 -4.58 2.69 -6.98
N VAL A 97 -5.85 2.60 -6.59
CA VAL A 97 -6.36 1.49 -5.76
C VAL A 97 -7.62 0.88 -6.37
N ILE A 98 -7.69 -0.45 -6.42
CA ILE A 98 -8.88 -1.21 -6.82
C ILE A 98 -9.11 -2.36 -5.86
N ALA A 99 -10.37 -2.73 -5.65
CA ALA A 99 -10.70 -3.96 -4.94
C ALA A 99 -11.74 -4.80 -5.67
N PHE A 100 -11.64 -6.10 -5.45
CA PHE A 100 -12.50 -7.13 -5.98
C PHE A 100 -13.10 -7.95 -4.83
N SER A 101 -14.31 -8.46 -5.03
CA SER A 101 -14.99 -9.32 -4.06
C SER A 101 -15.70 -10.51 -4.71
N ALA A 102 -15.82 -11.58 -3.94
CA ALA A 102 -16.68 -12.74 -4.16
C ALA A 102 -17.13 -13.31 -2.81
N ALA A 103 -18.06 -14.25 -2.79
CA ALA A 103 -18.53 -14.90 -1.56
C ALA A 103 -17.38 -15.51 -0.71
N ARG A 104 -16.30 -15.98 -1.36
CA ARG A 104 -15.13 -16.60 -0.73
C ARG A 104 -14.07 -15.63 -0.19
N GLY A 105 -14.25 -14.32 -0.36
CA GLY A 105 -13.23 -13.32 0.03
C GLY A 105 -13.04 -12.16 -0.94
N SER A 106 -12.02 -11.35 -0.68
CA SER A 106 -11.69 -10.13 -1.42
C SER A 106 -10.22 -10.04 -1.81
N ILE A 107 -9.93 -9.19 -2.78
CA ILE A 107 -8.57 -8.79 -3.17
C ILE A 107 -8.56 -7.27 -3.25
N THR A 108 -7.62 -6.60 -2.58
CA THR A 108 -7.35 -5.17 -2.73
C THR A 108 -5.95 -5.01 -3.30
N GLN A 109 -5.78 -4.17 -4.32
CA GLN A 109 -4.47 -3.82 -4.88
C GLN A 109 -4.29 -2.31 -4.85
N ALA A 110 -3.14 -1.86 -4.34
CA ALA A 110 -2.63 -0.51 -4.45
C ALA A 110 -1.37 -0.51 -5.34
N VAL A 111 -1.26 0.46 -6.24
CA VAL A 111 -0.03 0.76 -7.00
C VAL A 111 0.30 2.23 -6.78
N MET A 112 1.56 2.55 -6.47
CA MET A 112 2.02 3.90 -6.16
C MET A 112 3.27 4.26 -6.95
N SER A 113 3.38 5.54 -7.34
CA SER A 113 4.55 6.17 -7.95
C SER A 113 5.45 6.73 -6.84
N MET A 114 6.62 6.13 -6.63
CA MET A 114 7.60 6.51 -5.62
C MET A 114 9.03 6.35 -6.19
N PRO A 115 9.70 7.43 -6.61
CA PRO A 115 11.00 7.35 -7.29
C PRO A 115 12.15 6.72 -6.49
N SER A 116 12.15 6.93 -5.18
CA SER A 116 13.25 6.59 -4.25
C SER A 116 12.91 5.50 -3.23
N ALA A 117 11.66 5.01 -3.21
CA ALA A 117 11.20 4.17 -2.11
C ALA A 117 11.81 2.76 -2.14
N SER A 118 12.32 2.34 -0.98
CA SER A 118 12.56 0.94 -0.65
C SER A 118 11.24 0.21 -0.41
N LEU A 119 11.24 -1.13 -0.44
CA LEU A 119 10.14 -1.86 0.20
C LEU A 119 10.10 -1.55 1.71
N PRO A 120 8.91 -1.56 2.34
CA PRO A 120 8.77 -1.49 3.80
C PRO A 120 9.73 -2.47 4.50
N ALA A 121 10.17 -2.17 5.72
CA ALA A 121 11.09 -3.03 6.46
C ALA A 121 10.55 -4.48 6.60
N PRO A 122 11.42 -5.50 6.71
CA PRO A 122 10.96 -6.87 6.94
C PRO A 122 10.13 -6.95 8.22
N LEU A 123 9.12 -7.85 8.25
CA LEU A 123 8.29 -8.10 9.41
C LEU A 123 9.16 -8.28 10.68
N PRO A 124 9.06 -7.37 11.68
CA PRO A 124 9.81 -7.51 12.91
C PRO A 124 9.40 -8.81 13.65
N PRO A 125 10.33 -9.55 14.28
CA PRO A 125 10.01 -10.82 14.96
C PRO A 125 8.87 -10.70 15.98
N GLN A 126 8.80 -9.59 16.72
CA GLN A 126 7.74 -9.29 17.69
C GLN A 126 6.35 -9.09 17.05
N CYS A 127 6.27 -8.83 15.74
CA CYS A 127 5.01 -8.68 15.00
C CYS A 127 4.58 -9.97 14.28
N SER A 128 5.30 -11.08 14.48
CA SER A 128 4.87 -12.40 14.01
C SER A 128 3.69 -12.98 14.79
N LEU A 129 3.46 -12.52 16.03
CA LEU A 129 2.34 -12.90 16.88
C LEU A 129 1.96 -11.75 17.83
N TYR A 130 0.73 -11.27 17.75
CA TYR A 130 0.16 -10.26 18.67
C TYR A 130 -1.35 -10.43 18.78
N LYS A 131 -1.99 -9.83 19.79
CA LYS A 131 -3.45 -9.72 19.86
C LYS A 131 -3.92 -8.29 19.64
N ALA A 132 -5.17 -8.16 19.22
CA ALA A 132 -5.91 -6.90 19.22
C ALA A 132 -7.37 -7.12 19.63
N THR A 133 -7.94 -6.14 20.33
CA THR A 133 -9.38 -6.10 20.59
C THR A 133 -10.07 -5.35 19.47
N VAL A 134 -10.90 -6.04 18.68
CA VAL A 134 -11.65 -5.49 17.55
C VAL A 134 -13.13 -5.65 17.84
N GLY A 135 -13.87 -4.52 17.91
CA GLY A 135 -15.30 -4.54 18.24
C GLY A 135 -15.62 -5.22 19.58
N GLY A 136 -14.72 -5.12 20.57
CA GLY A 136 -14.84 -5.76 21.87
C GLY A 136 -14.46 -7.25 21.91
N SER A 137 -14.15 -7.88 20.77
CA SER A 137 -13.66 -9.26 20.70
C SER A 137 -12.14 -9.31 20.64
N GLU A 138 -11.51 -10.22 21.39
CA GLU A 138 -10.07 -10.48 21.26
C GLU A 138 -9.80 -11.28 19.98
N VAL A 139 -8.85 -10.82 19.18
CA VAL A 139 -8.39 -11.45 17.94
C VAL A 139 -6.88 -11.65 18.02
N THR A 140 -6.42 -12.88 17.87
CA THR A 140 -5.00 -13.23 17.76
C THR A 140 -4.57 -13.18 16.29
N TYR A 141 -3.53 -12.40 16.00
CA TYR A 141 -2.90 -12.28 14.69
C TYR A 141 -1.58 -13.04 14.68
N ARG A 142 -1.42 -13.99 13.75
CA ARG A 142 -0.17 -14.72 13.53
C ARG A 142 0.30 -14.55 12.09
N THR A 143 1.43 -13.87 11.88
CA THR A 143 1.99 -13.58 10.57
C THR A 143 3.26 -14.38 10.32
N GLN A 144 3.32 -15.04 9.16
CA GLN A 144 4.52 -15.74 8.67
C GLN A 144 4.96 -15.18 7.32
N THR A 145 6.27 -15.04 7.12
CA THR A 145 6.87 -14.76 5.80
C THR A 145 6.70 -15.98 4.89
N LEU A 146 6.37 -15.76 3.62
CA LEU A 146 6.26 -16.79 2.61
C LEU A 146 7.46 -16.73 1.65
N THR A 147 8.07 -17.88 1.36
CA THR A 147 9.04 -18.01 0.28
C THR A 147 8.30 -17.87 -1.06
N MET A 148 8.54 -16.77 -1.78
CA MET A 148 7.99 -16.51 -3.11
C MET A 148 9.10 -16.38 -4.16
N PRO A 149 8.86 -16.72 -5.43
CA PRO A 149 9.77 -16.36 -6.51
C PRO A 149 9.83 -14.83 -6.66
N THR A 150 11.03 -14.27 -6.73
CA THR A 150 11.26 -12.82 -6.85
C THR A 150 10.45 -12.21 -8.02
N LYS A 151 9.85 -11.04 -7.77
CA LYS A 151 9.14 -10.18 -8.73
C LYS A 151 9.70 -8.76 -8.65
N GLY A 152 9.61 -8.00 -9.74
CA GLY A 152 10.25 -6.68 -9.81
C GLY A 152 11.76 -6.75 -9.57
N GLN A 153 12.33 -5.72 -8.93
CA GLN A 153 13.68 -5.80 -8.35
C GLN A 153 13.65 -6.32 -6.90
N GLU A 154 12.51 -6.19 -6.22
CA GLU A 154 12.34 -6.70 -4.86
C GLU A 154 10.87 -7.08 -4.63
N SER A 155 10.62 -8.20 -3.93
CA SER A 155 9.27 -8.63 -3.57
C SER A 155 9.26 -9.45 -2.29
N ARG A 156 8.21 -9.29 -1.48
CA ARG A 156 7.98 -10.06 -0.26
C ARG A 156 6.52 -10.46 -0.13
N ALA A 157 6.27 -11.63 0.44
CA ALA A 157 4.93 -12.14 0.69
C ALA A 157 4.79 -12.64 2.13
N TYR A 158 3.59 -12.50 2.67
CA TYR A 158 3.25 -12.83 4.04
C TYR A 158 1.87 -13.48 4.09
N LEU A 159 1.66 -14.36 5.07
CA LEU A 159 0.34 -14.88 5.42
C LEU A 159 0.06 -14.57 6.89
N THR A 160 -0.93 -13.74 7.15
CA THR A 160 -1.46 -13.48 8.48
C THR A 160 -2.73 -14.29 8.69
N THR A 161 -2.80 -15.06 9.77
CA THR A 161 -4.05 -15.65 10.25
C THR A 161 -4.58 -14.78 11.40
N ALA A 162 -5.85 -14.40 11.32
CA ALA A 162 -6.57 -13.68 12.36
C ALA A 162 -7.68 -14.60 12.91
N SER A 163 -7.62 -14.91 14.20
CA SER A 163 -8.54 -15.84 14.87
C SER A 163 -9.11 -15.25 16.16
N GLY A 164 -10.43 -15.30 16.36
CA GLY A 164 -11.08 -14.81 17.57
C GLY A 164 -12.50 -15.37 17.71
N GLY A 165 -12.78 -16.03 18.84
CA GLY A 165 -13.97 -16.89 18.99
C GLY A 165 -14.00 -17.96 17.88
N ASP A 166 -15.19 -18.22 17.32
CA ASP A 166 -15.37 -19.16 16.20
C ASP A 166 -14.96 -18.57 14.82
N LYS A 167 -14.53 -17.31 14.77
CA LYS A 167 -14.17 -16.63 13.52
C LYS A 167 -12.70 -16.80 13.21
N HIS A 168 -12.43 -17.17 11.96
CA HIS A 168 -11.09 -17.28 11.40
C HIS A 168 -11.03 -16.58 10.04
N ALA A 169 -9.95 -15.86 9.79
CA ALA A 169 -9.66 -15.26 8.50
C ALA A 169 -8.17 -15.37 8.19
N GLN A 170 -7.84 -15.48 6.92
CA GLN A 170 -6.49 -15.41 6.40
C GLN A 170 -6.34 -14.19 5.50
N ILE A 171 -5.23 -13.48 5.68
CA ILE A 171 -4.84 -12.29 4.95
C ILE A 171 -3.48 -12.60 4.32
N GLY A 172 -3.46 -12.83 3.02
CA GLY A 172 -2.24 -12.93 2.24
C GLY A 172 -1.82 -11.55 1.76
N THR A 173 -0.63 -11.09 2.10
CA THR A 173 -0.08 -9.83 1.58
C THR A 173 1.07 -10.12 0.62
N VAL A 174 1.15 -9.37 -0.47
CA VAL A 174 2.32 -9.30 -1.35
C VAL A 174 2.68 -7.83 -1.54
N ILE A 175 3.94 -7.47 -1.32
CA ILE A 175 4.47 -6.15 -1.72
C ILE A 175 5.64 -6.38 -2.69
N MET A 176 5.70 -5.58 -3.76
CA MET A 176 6.83 -5.60 -4.70
C MET A 176 7.17 -4.20 -5.20
N ARG A 177 8.44 -4.00 -5.53
CA ARG A 177 8.95 -2.80 -6.18
C ARG A 177 9.35 -3.13 -7.61
N ARG A 178 8.83 -2.37 -8.57
CA ARG A 178 9.30 -2.33 -9.96
C ARG A 178 9.67 -0.90 -10.34
N GLU A 179 10.96 -0.63 -10.36
CA GLU A 179 11.57 0.67 -10.66
C GLU A 179 11.07 1.74 -9.67
N HIS A 180 10.30 2.71 -10.18
CA HIS A 180 9.65 3.79 -9.43
C HIS A 180 8.22 3.43 -8.99
N LEU A 181 7.76 2.19 -9.22
CA LEU A 181 6.44 1.73 -8.77
C LEU A 181 6.56 0.78 -7.58
N ILE A 182 5.75 1.02 -6.56
CA ILE A 182 5.49 0.05 -5.49
C ILE A 182 4.06 -0.46 -5.64
N MET A 183 3.89 -1.79 -5.56
CA MET A 183 2.59 -2.45 -5.57
C MET A 183 2.41 -3.23 -4.28
N SER A 184 1.27 -3.05 -3.62
CA SER A 184 0.82 -3.87 -2.50
C SER A 184 -0.52 -4.51 -2.83
N MET A 185 -0.66 -5.78 -2.49
CA MET A 185 -1.87 -6.56 -2.70
C MET A 185 -2.21 -7.32 -1.44
N LEU A 186 -3.45 -7.17 -0.98
CA LEU A 186 -4.03 -7.93 0.11
C LEU A 186 -5.08 -8.89 -0.45
N VAL A 187 -5.05 -10.14 -0.02
CA VAL A 187 -5.99 -11.20 -0.37
C VAL A 187 -6.61 -11.72 0.91
N VAL A 188 -7.91 -11.51 1.12
CA VAL A 188 -8.61 -11.88 2.36
C VAL A 188 -9.62 -12.99 2.08
N GLY A 189 -9.66 -14.01 2.93
CA GLY A 189 -10.68 -15.07 2.89
C GLY A 189 -10.46 -16.10 4.00
N GLU A 190 -11.34 -17.09 4.13
CA GLU A 190 -11.21 -18.16 5.15
C GLU A 190 -9.91 -18.97 4.98
N LYS A 191 -9.53 -19.24 3.72
CA LYS A 191 -8.33 -20.01 3.37
C LYS A 191 -7.62 -19.43 2.14
N VAL A 192 -6.51 -18.74 2.38
CA VAL A 192 -5.69 -18.14 1.33
C VAL A 192 -4.59 -19.13 0.90
N LYS A 193 -4.50 -19.42 -0.40
CA LYS A 193 -3.48 -20.33 -0.96
C LYS A 193 -2.28 -19.52 -1.47
N PRO A 194 -1.04 -19.72 -0.97
CA PRO A 194 0.15 -19.02 -1.44
C PRO A 194 0.34 -19.07 -2.96
N ALA A 195 0.13 -20.23 -3.60
CA ALA A 195 0.22 -20.36 -5.05
C ALA A 195 -0.74 -19.42 -5.81
N GLY A 196 -1.95 -19.17 -5.29
CA GLY A 196 -2.90 -18.22 -5.87
C GLY A 196 -2.46 -16.77 -5.71
N MET A 197 -1.87 -16.42 -4.56
CA MET A 197 -1.25 -15.10 -4.35
C MET A 197 -0.08 -14.86 -5.30
N PHE A 198 0.77 -15.88 -5.51
CA PHE A 198 1.95 -15.76 -6.36
C PHE A 198 1.60 -15.64 -7.85
N GLU A 199 0.49 -16.25 -8.28
CA GLU A 199 -0.04 -16.08 -9.63
C GLU A 199 -0.62 -14.68 -9.85
N LEU A 200 -1.38 -14.14 -8.87
CA LEU A 200 -1.82 -12.75 -8.89
C LEU A 200 -0.63 -11.77 -8.87
N ALA A 201 0.41 -12.07 -8.09
CA ALA A 201 1.65 -11.30 -8.05
C ALA A 201 2.39 -11.34 -9.40
N ARG A 202 2.41 -12.49 -10.09
CA ARG A 202 2.97 -12.64 -11.44
C ARG A 202 2.22 -11.77 -12.46
N LEU A 203 0.89 -11.71 -12.38
CA LEU A 203 0.05 -10.86 -13.24
C LEU A 203 0.26 -9.36 -12.94
N ALA A 204 0.32 -8.98 -11.66
CA ALA A 204 0.61 -7.61 -11.26
C ALA A 204 2.01 -7.17 -11.74
N ASP A 205 3.02 -8.02 -11.59
CA ASP A 205 4.39 -7.76 -12.06
C ASP A 205 4.45 -7.57 -13.59
N GLN A 206 3.66 -8.32 -14.35
CA GLN A 206 3.52 -8.12 -15.80
C GLN A 206 2.86 -6.79 -16.17
N ASN A 207 1.85 -6.35 -15.42
CA ASN A 207 1.21 -5.06 -15.65
C ASN A 207 2.14 -3.89 -15.31
N LEU A 208 2.86 -3.96 -14.18
CA LEU A 208 3.90 -3.00 -13.81
C LEU A 208 4.98 -2.96 -14.91
N ALA A 209 5.50 -4.11 -15.33
CA ALA A 209 6.53 -4.22 -16.37
C ALA A 209 6.05 -3.82 -17.78
N ARG A 210 4.78 -3.47 -17.96
CA ARG A 210 4.23 -2.92 -19.22
C ARG A 210 4.12 -1.40 -19.17
N VAL A 211 3.97 -0.80 -17.98
CA VAL A 211 3.82 0.65 -17.81
C VAL A 211 5.11 1.38 -17.43
N THR A 212 6.19 0.64 -17.13
CA THR A 212 7.54 1.17 -16.89
C THR A 212 8.49 1.05 -18.09
N ARG A 213 8.02 0.52 -19.23
CA ARG A 213 8.76 0.53 -20.51
C ARG A 213 8.51 1.80 -21.31
#